data_AF-A0A1X0T363-F1
#
_entry.id   AF-A0A1X0T363-F1
#
_cell.length_a   1.000
_cell.length_b   1.000
_cell.length_c   1.000
_cell.angle_alpha   90.00
_cell.angle_beta   90.00
_cell.angle_gamma   90.00
#
_symmetry.space_group_name_H-M   'P 1'
#
loop_
_entity.id
_entity.type
_entity.pdbx_description
1 polymer ?
#
loop_
_entity_poly.entity_id
_entity_poly.type
_entity_poly.pdbx_seq_one_letter_code
_entity_poly.pdbx_strand_id
1 'polypeptide(L)' 'MRLRIERSKTLLLRGERLADVALMCGFSSQQHFTSSFRQATHLSPGAWLKISKS' A
#
# COMPACT_ATOMS: atom_id res chain seq x y z
N MET A 1 10.66 -7.20 0.73
CA MET A 1 9.21 -6.89 0.72
C MET A 1 8.82 -5.87 1.81
N ARG A 2 9.23 -6.06 3.07
CA ARG A 2 8.87 -5.18 4.21
C ARG A 2 9.12 -3.67 3.97
N LEU A 3 10.31 -3.28 3.52
CA LEU A 3 10.65 -1.88 3.21
C LEU A 3 9.72 -1.22 2.17
N ARG A 4 9.26 -1.99 1.17
CA ARG A 4 8.36 -1.51 0.12
C ARG A 4 6.96 -1.27 0.68
N ILE A 5 6.50 -2.12 1.60
CA ILE A 5 5.24 -1.94 2.32
C ILE A 5 5.31 -0.72 3.25
N GLU A 6 6.37 -0.55 4.02
CA GLU A 6 6.50 0.63 4.89
C GLU A 6 6.54 1.94 4.10
N ARG A 7 7.26 1.97 2.97
CA ARG A 7 7.24 3.12 2.05
C ARG A 7 5.84 3.40 1.51
N SER A 8 5.12 2.34 1.12
CA SER A 8 3.77 2.48 0.57
C SER A 8 2.79 3.13 1.54
N LYS A 9 2.87 2.81 2.85
CA LYS A 9 2.03 3.41 3.89
C LYS A 9 2.12 4.94 3.91
N THR A 10 3.33 5.48 3.77
CA THR A 10 3.55 6.93 3.75
C THR A 10 2.90 7.58 2.53
N LEU A 11 3.02 6.96 1.36
CA LEU A 11 2.41 7.46 0.12
C LEU A 11 0.88 7.39 0.16
N LEU A 12 0.35 6.29 0.71
CA LEU A 12 -1.10 6.13 0.93
C LEU A 12 -1.65 7.22 1.84
N LEU A 13 -0.96 7.54 2.95
CA LEU A 13 -1.39 8.61 3.86
C LEU A 13 -1.39 9.98 3.19
N ARG A 14 -0.47 10.24 2.26
CA ARG A 14 -0.42 11.45 1.43
C ARG A 14 -1.55 11.53 0.38
N GLY A 15 -2.34 10.47 0.23
CA GLY A 15 -3.47 10.44 -0.71
C GLY A 15 -3.12 9.96 -2.11
N GLU A 16 -1.94 9.37 -2.30
CA GLU A 16 -1.53 8.80 -3.59
C GLU A 16 -2.46 7.64 -4.01
N ARG A 17 -2.68 7.51 -5.32
CA ARG A 17 -3.53 6.44 -5.87
C ARG A 17 -2.82 5.11 -5.78
N LEU A 18 -3.57 4.02 -5.56
CA LEU A 18 -3.00 2.67 -5.36
C LEU A 18 -2.12 2.19 -6.52
N ALA A 19 -2.47 2.55 -7.76
CA ALA A 19 -1.67 2.22 -8.94
C ALA A 19 -0.31 2.95 -8.93
N ASP A 20 -0.32 4.23 -8.59
CA ASP A 20 0.91 5.05 -8.51
C ASP A 20 1.80 4.58 -7.36
N VAL A 21 1.22 4.29 -6.19
CA VAL A 21 1.93 3.71 -5.04
C VAL A 21 2.58 2.38 -5.41
N ALA A 22 1.88 1.53 -6.16
CA ALA A 22 2.44 0.25 -6.62
C ALA A 22 3.71 0.49 -7.46
N LEU A 23 3.65 1.38 -8.45
CA LEU A 23 4.80 1.71 -9.30
C LEU A 23 5.95 2.35 -8.51
N MET A 24 5.66 3.35 -7.66
CA MET A 24 6.66 4.05 -6.83
C MET A 24 7.35 3.14 -5.82
N CYS A 25 6.67 2.09 -5.36
CA CYS A 25 7.22 1.07 -4.49
C CYS A 25 7.78 -0.14 -5.27
N GLY A 26 7.86 -0.07 -6.60
CA GLY A 26 8.49 -1.06 -7.50
C GLY A 26 7.68 -2.32 -7.75
N PHE A 27 6.36 -2.32 -7.47
CA PHE A 27 5.47 -3.45 -7.74
C PHE A 27 5.12 -3.50 -9.22
N SER A 28 5.02 -4.72 -9.74
CA SER A 28 4.69 -4.96 -11.15
C SER A 28 3.27 -4.54 -11.52
N SER A 29 2.36 -4.48 -10.54
CA SER A 29 0.98 -4.04 -10.73
C SER A 29 0.32 -3.65 -9.40
N GLN A 30 -0.82 -2.97 -9.49
CA GLN A 30 -1.68 -2.65 -8.34
C GLN A 30 -2.19 -3.92 -7.63
N GLN A 31 -2.50 -4.99 -8.37
CA GLN A 31 -2.98 -6.26 -7.81
C GLN A 31 -1.88 -6.97 -7.02
N HIS A 32 -0.64 -6.97 -7.55
CA HIS A 32 0.52 -7.51 -6.84
C HIS A 32 0.76 -6.72 -5.55
N PHE A 33 0.78 -5.40 -5.64
CA PHE A 33 0.88 -4.53 -4.46
C PHE A 33 -0.20 -4.83 -3.42
N THR A 34 -1.47 -4.87 -3.82
CA THR A 34 -2.60 -5.09 -2.90
C THR A 34 -2.49 -6.44 -2.19
N SER A 35 -2.07 -7.48 -2.91
CA SER A 35 -1.89 -8.82 -2.34
C SER A 35 -0.73 -8.85 -1.34
N SER A 36 0.42 -8.28 -1.70
CA SER A 36 1.58 -8.18 -0.80
C SER A 36 1.30 -7.31 0.43
N PHE A 37 0.56 -6.22 0.25
CA PHE A 37 0.16 -5.35 1.36
C PHE A 37 -0.76 -6.09 2.32
N ARG A 38 -1.78 -6.80 1.80
CA ARG A 38 -2.68 -7.61 2.62
C ARG A 38 -1.97 -8.74 3.35
N GLN A 39 -0.99 -9.40 2.71
CA GLN A 39 -0.17 -10.41 3.40
C GLN A 39 0.66 -9.80 4.54
N ALA A 40 1.13 -8.56 4.39
CA ALA A 40 1.98 -7.91 5.38
C ALA A 40 1.21 -7.21 6.52
N THR A 41 0.00 -6.72 6.26
CA THR A 41 -0.78 -5.92 7.22
C THR A 41 -2.09 -6.56 7.65
N HIS A 42 -2.45 -7.71 7.06
CA HIS A 42 -3.75 -8.38 7.19
C HIS A 42 -4.94 -7.54 6.70
N LEU A 43 -4.70 -6.40 6.06
CA LEU A 43 -5.71 -5.44 5.62
C LEU A 43 -5.47 -5.05 4.15
N SER A 44 -6.54 -4.73 3.42
CA SER A 44 -6.36 -4.06 2.13
C SER A 44 -5.82 -2.63 2.35
N PRO A 45 -5.09 -2.04 1.38
CA PRO A 45 -4.58 -0.67 1.50
C PRO A 45 -5.67 0.35 1.87
N GLY A 46 -6.87 0.21 1.29
CA GLY A 46 -8.00 1.08 1.59
C GLY A 46 -8.59 0.90 3.00
N ALA A 47 -8.68 -0.34 3.49
CA ALA A 47 -9.12 -0.61 4.86
C ALA A 47 -8.11 -0.08 5.88
N TRP A 48 -6.82 -0.32 5.62
CA TRP A 48 -5.72 0.22 6.44
C TRP A 48 -5.78 1.75 6.49
N LEU A 49 -5.98 2.41 5.35
CA LEU A 49 -6.09 3.88 5.29
C LEU A 49 -7.24 4.44 6.13
N LYS A 50 -8.39 3.78 6.14
CA LYS A 50 -9.54 4.22 6.96
C LYS A 50 -9.20 4.18 8.45
N ILE A 51 -8.51 3.14 8.90
CA ILE A 51 -8.12 2.98 10.31
C ILE A 51 -7.01 3.97 10.67
N SER A 52 -6.02 4.16 9.79
CA SER A 52 -4.87 5.04 10.06
C SER A 52 -5.16 6.54 9.97
N LYS A 53 -6.33 6.94 9.43
CA LYS A 53 -6.78 8.34 9.39
C LYS A 53 -7.78 8.68 10.50
N SER A 54 -8.14 7.71 11.34
CA SER A 54 -9.00 7.89 12.51
C SER A 54 -8.18 8.20 13.75
#